data_AF-A0A960HTE8-F1
#
_entry.id   AF-A0A960HTE8-F1
#
_cell.length_a   1.000
_cell.length_b   1.000
_cell.length_c   1.000
_cell.angle_alpha   90.00
_cell.angle_beta   90.00
_cell.angle_gamma   90.00
#
_symmetry.space_group_name_H-M   'P 1'
#
loop_
_entity.id
_entity.type
_entity.pdbx_description
1 polymer ?
#
loop_
_entity_poly.entity_id
_entity_poly.type
_entity_poly.pdbx_seq_one_letter_code
_entity_poly.pdbx_strand_id
1 'polypeptide(L)' 'IVINPGALTHYAWSLHDALDAFDGAVVELHLSDPKAREAWRHLSVVEPVADRTIAGHGGDGYRLAVEAVADLVGG' A
#
# COMPACT_ATOMS: atom_id res chain seq x y z
N ILE A 1 8.51 5.10 -0.04
CA ILE A 1 8.19 4.02 -0.99
C ILE A 1 6.71 4.08 -1.32
N VAL A 2 6.35 4.15 -2.60
CA VAL A 2 4.99 3.82 -3.07
C VAL A 2 5.05 2.39 -3.60
N ILE A 3 4.17 1.52 -3.13
CA ILE A 3 4.17 0.11 -3.55
C ILE A 3 2.75 -0.34 -3.91
N ASN A 4 2.63 -0.98 -5.07
CA ASN A 4 1.47 -1.81 -5.42
C ASN A 4 1.89 -3.29 -5.32
N PRO A 5 1.67 -3.93 -4.17
CA PRO A 5 2.09 -5.32 -3.92
C PRO A 5 1.25 -6.36 -4.69
N GLY A 6 0.12 -5.96 -5.27
CA GLY A 6 -0.81 -6.89 -5.92
C GLY A 6 -1.17 -8.06 -5.00
N ALA A 7 -1.01 -9.29 -5.49
CA ALA A 7 -1.33 -10.47 -4.69
C ALA A 7 -0.41 -10.68 -3.47
N LEU A 8 0.84 -10.19 -3.52
CA LEU A 8 1.80 -10.37 -2.43
C LEU A 8 1.31 -9.75 -1.13
N THR A 9 0.47 -8.72 -1.20
CA THR A 9 -0.09 -8.09 -0.01
C THR A 9 -0.91 -9.05 0.84
N HIS A 10 -1.40 -10.15 0.28
CA HIS A 10 -2.28 -11.06 1.02
C HIS A 10 -1.52 -12.17 1.75
N TYR A 11 -0.20 -12.30 1.58
CA TYR A 11 0.55 -13.42 2.15
C TYR A 11 2.06 -13.21 2.37
N ALA A 12 2.68 -12.19 1.76
CA ALA A 12 4.12 -12.04 1.75
C ALA A 12 4.65 -11.35 3.01
N TRP A 13 4.75 -12.10 4.12
CA TRP A 13 5.33 -11.61 5.37
C TRP A 13 6.79 -11.14 5.22
N SER A 14 7.55 -11.74 4.31
CA SER A 14 8.90 -11.24 4.01
C SER A 14 8.92 -9.83 3.40
N LEU A 15 7.86 -9.44 2.67
CA LEU A 15 7.70 -8.08 2.17
C LEU A 15 7.25 -7.14 3.29
N HIS A 16 6.37 -7.60 4.19
CA HIS A 16 5.99 -6.85 5.40
C HIS A 16 7.23 -6.50 6.22
N ASP A 17 8.04 -7.49 6.59
CA ASP A 17 9.23 -7.27 7.42
C ASP A 17 10.24 -6.31 6.76
N ALA A 18 10.37 -6.36 5.44
CA ALA A 18 11.24 -5.47 4.68
C ALA A 18 10.73 -4.02 4.64
N LEU A 19 9.40 -3.83 4.63
CA LEU A 19 8.78 -2.50 4.67
C LEU A 19 8.80 -1.92 6.10
N ASP A 20 8.58 -2.75 7.12
CA ASP A 20 8.64 -2.35 8.54
C ASP A 20 10.05 -1.88 8.95
N ALA A 21 11.08 -2.51 8.40
CA ALA A 21 12.48 -2.14 8.64
C ALA A 21 12.94 -0.85 7.92
N PHE A 22 12.08 -0.24 7.10
CA PHE A 22 12.42 0.98 6.34
C PHE A 22 11.99 2.23 7.10
N ASP A 23 12.94 3.09 7.48
CA ASP A 23 12.70 4.30 8.29
C ASP A 23 11.94 5.44 7.54
N GLY A 24 11.66 5.29 6.26
CA GLY A 24 10.99 6.31 5.44
C GLY A 24 9.51 6.03 5.22
N ALA A 25 8.80 7.00 4.64
CA ALA A 25 7.37 6.87 4.38
C ALA A 25 7.04 5.69 3.44
N VAL A 26 6.03 4.89 3.75
CA VAL A 26 5.50 3.78 2.94
C VAL A 26 4.02 4.02 2.63
N VAL A 27 3.66 4.00 1.34
CA VAL A 27 2.27 4.10 0.88
C VAL A 27 1.92 2.86 0.07
N GLU A 28 0.94 2.10 0.55
CA GLU A 28 0.35 0.97 -0.16
C GLU A 28 -0.69 1.47 -1.16
N LEU A 29 -0.65 0.95 -2.39
CA LEU A 29 -1.54 1.33 -3.47
C LEU A 29 -2.15 0.12 -4.18
N HIS A 30 -3.46 0.16 -4.43
CA HIS A 30 -4.16 -0.81 -5.27
C HIS A 30 -5.00 -0.12 -6.34
N LEU A 31 -4.88 -0.57 -7.59
CA LEU A 31 -5.69 -0.06 -8.71
C LEU A 31 -7.19 -0.25 -8.48
N SER A 32 -7.59 -1.46 -8.08
CA SER A 32 -8.96 -1.80 -7.67
C SER A 32 -9.05 -1.85 -6.16
N ASP A 33 -10.25 -1.72 -5.59
CA ASP A 33 -10.47 -1.98 -4.16
C ASP A 33 -10.40 -3.49 -3.86
N PRO A 34 -9.39 -4.00 -3.12
CA PRO A 34 -9.33 -5.40 -2.74
C PRO A 34 -10.46 -5.82 -1.77
N LYS A 35 -10.98 -4.88 -0.95
CA LYS A 35 -12.05 -5.15 0.03
C LYS A 35 -13.41 -5.35 -0.64
N ALA A 36 -13.57 -4.88 -1.88
CA ALA A 36 -14.76 -5.14 -2.71
C ALA A 36 -14.70 -6.49 -3.48
N ARG A 37 -13.68 -7.31 -3.25
CA ARG A 37 -13.41 -8.54 -4.01
C ARG A 37 -13.54 -9.81 -3.16
N GLU A 38 -12.92 -10.91 -3.61
CA GLU A 38 -12.92 -12.20 -2.91
C GLU A 38 -12.38 -12.05 -1.49
N ALA A 39 -12.93 -12.79 -0.52
CA ALA A 39 -12.61 -12.61 0.92
C ALA A 39 -11.12 -12.72 1.25
N TRP A 40 -10.36 -13.55 0.52
CA TRP A 40 -8.92 -13.68 0.71
C TRP A 40 -8.14 -12.40 0.37
N ARG A 41 -8.72 -11.50 -0.43
CA ARG A 41 -8.12 -10.20 -0.77
C ARG A 41 -8.39 -9.10 0.26
N HIS A 42 -9.23 -9.37 1.26
CA HIS A 42 -9.59 -8.37 2.26
C HIS A 42 -8.47 -8.17 3.28
N LEU A 43 -7.62 -9.18 3.47
CA LEU A 43 -6.45 -9.10 4.34
C LEU A 43 -5.25 -8.57 3.56
N SER A 44 -4.71 -7.44 3.99
CA SER A 44 -3.39 -6.96 3.59
C SER A 44 -2.42 -7.15 4.76
N VAL A 45 -1.34 -7.88 4.54
CA VAL A 45 -0.19 -7.90 5.46
C VAL A 45 0.61 -6.62 5.31
N VAL A 46 0.51 -5.83 4.23
CA VAL A 46 1.26 -4.58 4.08
C VAL A 46 0.56 -3.41 4.78
N GLU A 47 -0.79 -3.41 4.83
CA GLU A 47 -1.61 -2.32 5.41
C GLU A 47 -1.19 -1.94 6.85
N PRO A 48 -0.83 -2.87 7.76
CA PRO A 48 -0.37 -2.53 9.11
C PRO A 48 0.97 -1.78 9.19
N VAL A 49 1.83 -1.87 8.17
CA VAL A 49 3.17 -1.24 8.12
C VAL A 49 3.27 -0.13 7.08
N ALA A 50 2.16 0.21 6.43
CA ALA A 50 2.07 1.36 5.54
C ALA A 50 1.54 2.58 6.31
N ASP A 51 2.10 3.75 6.05
CA ASP A 51 1.61 5.02 6.63
C ASP A 51 0.24 5.41 6.05
N ARG A 52 -0.01 5.04 4.80
CA ARG A 52 -1.26 5.27 4.07
C ARG A 52 -1.55 4.12 3.12
N THR A 53 -2.83 3.83 2.92
CA THR A 53 -3.30 2.88 1.91
C THR A 53 -4.29 3.58 0.99
N ILE A 54 -4.09 3.43 -0.33
CA ILE A 54 -4.94 3.99 -1.37
C ILE A 54 -5.45 2.85 -2.25
N ALA A 55 -6.76 2.74 -2.44
CA ALA A 55 -7.35 1.62 -3.19
C ALA A 55 -8.56 2.07 -4.02
N GLY A 56 -8.73 1.49 -5.20
CA GLY A 56 -9.96 1.69 -6.01
C GLY A 56 -9.96 2.92 -6.91
N HIS A 57 -8.83 3.62 -7.05
CA HIS A 57 -8.71 4.84 -7.86
C HIS A 57 -8.15 4.60 -9.28
N GLY A 58 -8.00 3.33 -9.70
CA GLY A 58 -7.36 3.00 -10.97
C GLY A 58 -5.96 3.61 -11.07
N GLY A 59 -5.59 4.05 -12.27
CA GLY A 59 -4.27 4.66 -12.51
C GLY A 59 -4.04 5.96 -11.73
N ASP A 60 -5.10 6.71 -11.43
CA ASP A 60 -4.98 7.97 -10.67
C ASP A 60 -4.52 7.76 -9.23
N GLY A 61 -4.69 6.56 -8.69
CA GLY A 61 -4.18 6.20 -7.37
C GLY A 61 -2.65 6.36 -7.24
N TYR A 62 -1.88 6.24 -8.32
CA TYR A 62 -0.44 6.52 -8.28
C TYR A 62 -0.15 8.00 -8.00
N ARG A 63 -0.91 8.92 -8.59
CA ARG A 63 -0.77 10.36 -8.34
C ARG A 63 -1.07 10.66 -6.87
N LEU A 64 -2.20 10.16 -6.36
CA LEU A 64 -2.60 10.30 -4.96
C LEU A 64 -1.55 9.72 -3.99
N ALA A 65 -0.93 8.59 -4.34
CA ALA A 65 0.10 7.96 -3.51
C ALA A 65 1.40 8.77 -3.47
N VAL A 66 1.79 9.38 -4.59
CA VAL A 66 2.96 10.27 -4.64
C VAL A 66 2.71 11.55 -3.84
N GLU A 67 1.51 12.14 -3.95
CA GLU A 67 1.09 13.29 -3.13
C GLU A 67 1.14 12.94 -1.64
N ALA A 68 0.60 11.79 -1.24
CA ALA A 68 0.66 11.32 0.15
C ALA A 68 2.10 11.14 0.66
N VAL A 69 3.01 10.61 -0.17
CA VAL A 69 4.43 10.54 0.20
C VAL A 69 5.02 11.93 0.36
N ALA A 70 4.73 12.88 -0.55
CA ALA A 70 5.24 14.24 -0.46
C ALA A 70 4.82 14.92 0.85
N ASP A 71 3.56 14.76 1.26
CA ASP A 71 3.04 15.28 2.53
C ASP A 71 3.74 14.65 3.74
N LEU A 72 4.04 13.34 3.68
CA LEU A 72 4.71 12.61 4.77
C LEU A 72 6.19 12.96 4.93
N VAL A 73 6.89 13.29 3.83
CA VAL A 73 8.34 13.53 3.83
C VAL A 73 8.74 15.01 3.77
N GLY A 74 7.79 15.91 3.50
CA GLY A 74 8.10 17.30 3.19
C GLY A 74 6.95 18.30 3.38
N GLY A 75 5.95 17.95 4.20
CA GLY A 75 5.13 18.93 4.94
C GLY A 75 5.85 19.46 6.16
#